data_AF-A0A2D8RSW7-F1
#
_entry.id   AF-A0A2D8RSW7-F1
#
_cell.length_a   1.000
_cell.length_b   1.000
_cell.length_c   1.000
_cell.angle_alpha   90.00
_cell.angle_beta   90.00
_cell.angle_gamma   90.00
#
_symmetry.space_group_name_H-M   'P 1'
#
loop_
_entity.id
_entity.type
_entity.pdbx_description
1 polymer ?
#
loop_
_entity_poly.entity_id
_entity_poly.type
_entity_poly.pdbx_seq_one_letter_code
_entity_poly.pdbx_strand_id
1 'polypeptide(L)' 'MTLQESLNSLHTREDWDCILDHIKVELETAMLDFQTPELLDNPQKLARLAGEISAFDRLLRVFSHAEEE' A
#
# COMPACT_ATOMS: atom_id res chain seq x y z
N MET A 1 -11.49 -8.19 21.10
CA MET A 1 -11.12 -8.29 19.68
C MET A 1 -11.16 -6.91 19.07
N THR A 2 -10.06 -6.20 19.21
CA THR A 2 -9.79 -4.92 18.57
C THR A 2 -9.10 -5.16 17.23
N LEU A 3 -9.10 -4.16 16.35
CA LEU A 3 -8.36 -4.22 15.08
C LEU A 3 -6.87 -4.52 15.32
N GLN A 4 -6.29 -3.93 16.37
CA GLN A 4 -4.90 -4.15 16.79
C GLN A 4 -4.63 -5.61 17.14
N GLU A 5 -5.52 -6.25 17.92
CA GLU A 5 -5.41 -7.67 18.29
C GLU A 5 -5.50 -8.60 17.07
N SER A 6 -6.37 -8.26 16.11
CA SER A 6 -6.48 -9.02 14.86
C SER A 6 -5.24 -8.87 13.97
N LEU A 7 -4.68 -7.66 13.87
CA LEU A 7 -3.43 -7.39 13.14
C LEU A 7 -2.25 -8.15 13.74
N ASN A 8 -2.07 -8.10 15.06
CA ASN A 8 -0.99 -8.84 15.74
C ASN A 8 -1.09 -10.36 15.56
N SER A 9 -2.31 -10.89 15.47
CA SER A 9 -2.52 -12.33 15.20
C SER A 9 -2.14 -12.75 13.77
N LEU A 10 -2.24 -11.83 12.80
CA LEU A 10 -1.84 -12.07 11.42
C LEU A 10 -0.32 -11.99 11.25
N HIS A 11 0.34 -11.13 12.02
CA HIS A 11 1.78 -10.86 11.97
C HIS A 11 2.68 -12.07 12.27
N THR A 12 2.15 -13.10 12.94
CA THR A 12 2.88 -14.33 13.29
C THR A 12 2.81 -15.41 12.20
N ARG A 13 2.14 -15.14 11.08
CA ARG A 13 2.01 -16.05 9.94
C ARG A 13 2.87 -15.52 8.80
N GLU A 14 3.64 -16.40 8.14
CA GLU A 14 4.39 -16.10 6.91
C GLU A 14 3.54 -15.40 5.84
N ASP A 15 2.22 -15.59 5.89
CA ASP A 15 1.25 -14.92 5.02
C ASP A 15 1.28 -13.39 5.12
N TRP A 16 1.71 -12.83 6.27
CA TRP A 16 1.77 -11.38 6.51
C TRP A 16 2.84 -10.69 5.66
N ASP A 17 4.03 -11.28 5.61
CA ASP A 17 5.13 -10.77 4.78
C ASP A 17 4.74 -10.80 3.30
N CYS A 18 4.02 -11.84 2.86
CA CYS A 18 3.51 -11.95 1.51
C CYS A 18 2.50 -10.83 1.16
N ILE A 19 1.64 -10.45 2.11
CA ILE A 19 0.71 -9.32 1.94
C ILE A 19 1.48 -7.99 1.84
N LEU A 20 2.47 -7.79 2.71
CA LEU A 20 3.30 -6.58 2.68
C LEU A 20 4.05 -6.44 1.36
N ASP A 21 4.66 -7.52 0.89
CA ASP A 21 5.40 -7.52 -0.38
C ASP A 21 4.46 -7.29 -1.56
N HIS A 22 3.26 -7.87 -1.55
CA HIS A 22 2.26 -7.56 -2.57
C HIS A 22 1.89 -6.07 -2.57
N ILE A 23 1.64 -5.46 -1.41
CA ILE A 23 1.31 -4.03 -1.32
C ILE A 23 2.48 -3.15 -1.83
N LYS A 24 3.74 -3.53 -1.55
CA LYS A 24 4.91 -2.82 -2.09
C LYS A 24 4.95 -2.87 -3.63
N VAL A 25 4.70 -4.05 -4.22
CA VAL A 25 4.67 -4.22 -5.68
C VAL A 25 3.56 -3.39 -6.32
N GLU A 26 2.37 -3.37 -5.71
CA GLU A 26 1.25 -2.55 -6.20
C GLU A 26 1.56 -1.04 -6.12
N LEU A 27 2.22 -0.59 -5.04
CA LEU A 27 2.69 0.79 -4.90
C LEU A 27 3.69 1.16 -5.99
N GLU A 28 4.70 0.33 -6.22
CA GLU A 28 5.71 0.55 -7.26
C GLU A 28 5.06 0.61 -8.65
N THR A 29 4.12 -0.29 -8.93
CA THR A 29 3.38 -0.33 -10.19
C THR A 29 2.55 0.95 -10.38
N ALA A 30 1.81 1.38 -9.36
CA ALA A 30 1.03 2.61 -9.41
C ALA A 30 1.91 3.85 -9.60
N MET A 31 3.12 3.88 -9.03
CA MET A 31 4.10 4.95 -9.23
C MET A 31 4.64 4.98 -10.66
N LEU A 32 4.94 3.82 -11.25
CA LEU A 32 5.37 3.73 -12.64
C LEU A 32 4.27 4.20 -13.59
N ASP A 33 3.02 3.76 -13.35
CA ASP A 33 1.87 4.19 -14.13
C ASP A 33 1.68 5.71 -14.03
N PHE A 34 1.80 6.29 -12.83
CA PHE A 34 1.68 7.74 -12.62
C PHE A 34 2.72 8.56 -13.39
N GLN A 35 3.91 7.98 -13.64
CA GLN A 35 4.97 8.63 -14.42
C GLN A 35 4.78 8.52 -15.93
N THR A 36 3.76 7.79 -16.39
CA THR A 36 3.53 7.56 -17.83
C THR A 36 3.10 8.88 -18.51
N PRO A 37 3.86 9.36 -19.52
CA PRO A 37 3.58 10.63 -20.20
C PRO A 37 2.19 10.72 -20.82
N GLU A 38 1.63 9.58 -21.24
CA GLU A 38 0.30 9.44 -21.85
C GLU A 38 -0.85 9.81 -20.90
N LEU A 39 -0.58 9.88 -19.59
CA LEU A 39 -1.57 10.25 -18.58
C LEU A 39 -1.60 11.75 -18.27
N LEU A 40 -0.63 12.54 -18.78
CA LEU A 40 -0.59 13.99 -18.58
C LEU A 40 -1.84 14.67 -19.14
N ASP A 41 -2.43 14.11 -20.19
CA ASP A 41 -3.65 14.61 -20.81
C ASP A 41 -4.93 14.10 -20.12
N ASN A 42 -4.81 13.24 -19.09
CA ASN A 42 -5.94 12.70 -18.32
C ASN A 42 -5.80 13.01 -16.81
N PRO A 43 -6.16 14.22 -16.37
CA PRO A 43 -6.00 14.67 -14.99
C PRO A 43 -6.83 13.85 -13.98
N GLN A 44 -7.96 13.26 -14.41
CA GLN A 44 -8.80 12.43 -13.55
C GLN A 44 -8.10 11.11 -13.22
N LYS A 45 -7.45 10.49 -14.23
CA LYS A 45 -6.69 9.25 -14.02
C LYS A 45 -5.46 9.50 -13.15
N LEU A 46 -4.77 10.63 -13.32
CA LEU A 46 -3.69 11.05 -12.42
C LEU A 46 -4.15 11.23 -10.97
N ALA A 47 -5.27 11.94 -10.75
CA ALA A 47 -5.80 12.14 -9.40
C ALA A 47 -6.18 10.82 -8.72
N ARG A 48 -6.73 9.87 -9.48
CA ARG A 48 -7.02 8.51 -8.98
C ARG A 48 -5.75 7.76 -8.59
N LEU A 49 -4.74 7.72 -9.46
CA LEU A 49 -3.46 7.07 -9.20
C LEU A 49 -2.75 7.68 -7.98
N ALA A 50 -2.76 9.01 -7.83
CA ALA A 50 -2.21 9.67 -6.64
C ALA A 50 -2.94 9.26 -5.34
N GLY A 51 -4.26 9.07 -5.43
CA GLY A 51 -5.07 8.55 -4.31
C GLY A 51 -4.72 7.11 -3.95
N GLU A 52 -4.55 6.25 -4.95
CA GLU A 52 -4.15 4.84 -4.79
C GLU A 52 -2.74 4.74 -4.17
N ILE A 53 -1.75 5.48 -4.70
CA ILE A 53 -0.40 5.60 -4.12
C ILE A 53 -0.47 6.02 -2.65
N SER A 54 -1.26 7.04 -2.33
CA SER A 54 -1.41 7.52 -0.95
C SER A 54 -2.08 6.50 -0.02
N ALA A 55 -2.95 5.64 -0.56
CA ALA A 55 -3.59 4.58 0.21
C ALA A 55 -2.59 3.46 0.54
N PHE A 56 -1.80 3.02 -0.44
CA PHE A 56 -0.77 2.00 -0.23
C PHE A 56 0.32 2.47 0.73
N ASP A 57 0.80 3.72 0.60
CA ASP A 57 1.77 4.30 1.53
C ASP A 57 1.25 4.32 2.98
N ARG A 58 -0.02 4.67 3.18
CA ARG A 58 -0.64 4.61 4.52
C ARG A 58 -0.74 3.18 5.06
N LEU A 59 -1.12 2.22 4.22
CA LEU A 59 -1.20 0.82 4.63
C LEU A 59 0.16 0.30 5.06
N LEU A 60 1.21 0.56 4.27
CA LEU A 60 2.57 0.16 4.60
C LEU A 60 3.04 0.77 5.92
N ARG A 61 2.77 2.06 6.18
CA ARG A 61 3.13 2.69 7.47
C ARG A 61 2.40 2.06 8.65
N VAL A 62 1.09 1.83 8.53
CA VAL A 62 0.29 1.22 9.60
C VAL A 62 0.78 -0.20 9.90
N PHE A 63 1.13 -0.94 8.86
CA PHE A 63 1.58 -2.31 9.01
C PHE A 63 3.05 -2.44 9.43
N SER A 64 3.92 -1.50 9.06
CA SER A 64 5.32 -1.50 9.51
C SER A 64 5.51 -1.01 10.95
N HIS A 65 4.68 -0.06 11.41
CA HIS A 65 4.73 0.40 12.81
C HIS A 65 4.18 -0.63 13.81
N ALA A 66 3.54 -1.70 13.33
CA ALA A 66 3.17 -2.84 14.18
C ALA A 66 4.40 -3.67 14.63
N GLU A 67 5.59 -3.43 14.07
CA GLU A 67 6.83 -4.12 14.45
C GLU A 67 7.57 -3.46 15.64
N GLU A 68 7.22 -2.23 16.02
CA GLU A 68 7.95 -1.43 17.04
C GLU A 68 7.30 -1.38 18.44
N GLU A 69 6.12 -1.99 18.65
CA GLU A 69 5.42 -2.10 19.96
C GLU A 69 5.30 -3.55 20.45
#